data_AF-A0A3D0YLL3-F1
#
_entry.id   AF-A0A3D0YLL3-F1
#
_cell.length_a   1.000
_cell.length_b   1.000
_cell.length_c   1.000
_cell.angle_alpha   90.00
_cell.angle_beta   90.00
_cell.angle_gamma   90.00
#
_symmetry.space_group_name_H-M   'P 1'
#
loop_
_entity.id
_entity.type
_entity.pdbx_description
1 polymer ?
#
loop_
_entity_poly.entity_id
_entity_poly.type
_entity_poly.pdbx_seq_one_letter_code
_entity_poly.pdbx_strand_id
1 'polypeptide(L)'
;MAQYETEKSWIETSASFAPAMFGAAAGVFLGDLMHRDTRRPVAFTLAALAVAALAPTVVDTVADKVNGPNSRRGSRRTLRNIRDAGIDADDFADLEDEVGEHMFVG
;
A
#
# COMPACT_ATOMS: atom_id res chain seq x y z
N MET A 1 -7.91 -4.82 27.38
CA MET A 1 -7.26 -4.15 26.24
C MET A 1 -7.83 -4.60 24.89
N ALA A 2 -8.14 -5.89 24.67
CA ALA A 2 -8.67 -6.38 23.38
C ALA A 2 -10.02 -5.77 22.94
N GLN A 3 -10.93 -5.42 23.86
CA GLN A 3 -12.23 -4.81 23.51
C GLN A 3 -12.11 -3.38 22.97
N TYR A 4 -11.13 -2.60 23.46
CA TYR A 4 -10.91 -1.22 23.02
C TYR A 4 -10.33 -1.15 21.59
N GLU A 5 -9.45 -2.08 21.24
CA GLU A 5 -8.91 -2.24 19.88
C GLU A 5 -10.01 -2.59 18.86
N THR A 6 -10.91 -3.50 19.24
CA THR A 6 -12.08 -3.88 18.42
C THR A 6 -13.02 -2.69 18.20
N GLU A 7 -13.37 -1.94 19.24
CA GLU A 7 -14.31 -0.81 19.11
C GLU A 7 -13.74 0.29 18.20
N LYS A 8 -12.44 0.56 18.32
CA LYS A 8 -11.73 1.50 17.45
C LYS A 8 -11.71 1.04 15.99
N SER A 9 -11.55 -0.26 15.73
CA SER A 9 -11.56 -0.78 14.35
C SER A 9 -12.93 -0.64 13.68
N TRP A 10 -14.03 -0.79 14.42
CA TRP A 10 -15.39 -0.59 13.88
C TRP A 10 -15.68 0.86 13.54
N ILE A 11 -15.20 1.79 14.38
CA ILE A 11 -15.33 3.24 14.14
C ILE A 11 -14.51 3.65 12.92
N GLU A 12 -13.26 3.20 12.82
CA GLU A 12 -12.39 3.47 11.65
C GLU A 12 -12.96 2.87 10.36
N THR A 13 -13.44 1.63 10.42
CA THR A 13 -14.09 0.97 9.27
C THR A 13 -15.34 1.72 8.83
N SER A 14 -16.20 2.13 9.78
CA SER A 14 -17.42 2.88 9.46
C SER A 14 -17.12 4.27 8.91
N ALA A 15 -16.14 4.97 9.48
CA ALA A 15 -15.72 6.29 9.02
C ALA A 15 -15.10 6.23 7.61
N SER A 16 -14.37 5.16 7.28
CA SER A 16 -13.80 4.96 5.94
C SER A 16 -14.86 4.72 4.87
N PHE A 17 -16.01 4.14 5.23
CA PHE A 17 -17.13 3.88 4.32
C PHE A 17 -18.07 5.07 4.15
N ALA A 18 -18.08 6.03 5.08
CA ALA A 18 -19.01 7.15 5.07
C ALA A 18 -18.97 7.96 3.75
N PRO A 19 -17.81 8.29 3.16
CA PRO A 19 -17.75 9.03 1.89
C PRO A 19 -18.35 8.24 0.72
N ALA A 20 -18.12 6.92 0.67
CA ALA A 20 -18.64 6.06 -0.38
C ALA A 20 -20.18 5.95 -0.29
N MET A 21 -20.71 5.77 0.92
CA MET A 21 -22.15 5.73 1.17
C MET A 21 -22.81 7.06 0.85
N PHE A 22 -22.19 8.17 1.25
CA PHE A 22 -22.67 9.52 0.93
C PHE A 22 -22.68 9.77 -0.58
N GLY A 23 -21.60 9.41 -1.29
CA GLY A 23 -21.52 9.52 -2.74
C GLY A 23 -22.57 8.69 -3.46
N ALA A 24 -22.83 7.46 -3.01
CA ALA A 24 -23.88 6.60 -3.56
C ALA A 24 -25.27 7.21 -3.37
N ALA A 25 -25.59 7.70 -2.17
CA ALA A 25 -26.85 8.38 -1.89
C ALA A 25 -27.02 9.66 -2.73
N ALA A 26 -25.98 10.47 -2.84
CA ALA A 26 -25.97 11.68 -3.68
C ALA A 26 -26.20 11.33 -5.16
N GLY A 27 -25.59 10.24 -5.65
CA GLY A 27 -25.79 9.75 -7.01
C GLY A 27 -27.23 9.30 -7.29
N VAL A 28 -27.85 8.58 -6.34
CA VAL A 28 -29.26 8.17 -6.46
C VAL A 28 -30.19 9.37 -6.48
N PHE A 29 -29.98 10.34 -5.58
CA PHE A 29 -30.76 11.58 -5.52
C PHE A 29 -30.63 12.40 -6.81
N LEU A 30 -29.40 12.57 -7.31
CA LEU A 30 -29.14 13.24 -8.58
C LEU A 30 -29.81 12.52 -9.76
N GLY A 31 -29.75 11.18 -9.76
CA GLY A 31 -30.41 10.35 -10.77
C GLY A 31 -31.93 10.52 -10.78
N ASP A 32 -32.55 10.76 -9.62
CA ASP A 32 -34.00 10.95 -9.53
C ASP A 32 -34.45 12.32 -10.04
N LEU A 33 -33.63 13.36 -9.83
CA LEU A 33 -33.87 14.71 -10.35
C LEU A 33 -33.73 14.82 -11.89
N MET A 34 -33.10 13.84 -12.54
CA MET A 34 -32.87 13.88 -13.98
C MET A 34 -34.09 13.47 -14.81
N HIS A 35 -34.28 14.19 -15.92
CA HIS A 35 -35.28 13.86 -16.93
C HIS A 35 -34.99 12.49 -17.56
N ARG A 36 -36.03 11.78 -18.00
CA ARG A 36 -35.90 10.38 -18.44
C ARG A 36 -34.92 10.20 -19.60
N ASP A 37 -34.80 11.21 -20.45
CA ASP A 37 -33.91 11.21 -21.62
C ASP A 37 -32.45 11.53 -21.28
N THR A 38 -32.18 12.22 -20.17
CA THR A 38 -30.82 12.57 -19.73
C THR A 38 -30.20 11.58 -18.75
N ARG A 39 -31.01 10.74 -18.09
CA ARG A 39 -30.54 9.71 -17.13
C ARG A 39 -29.50 8.75 -17.73
N ARG A 40 -29.74 8.23 -18.94
CA ARG A 40 -28.86 7.23 -19.57
C ARG A 40 -27.46 7.76 -19.92
N PRO A 41 -27.30 8.85 -20.70
CA PRO A 41 -25.96 9.34 -21.05
C PRO A 41 -25.16 9.77 -19.82
N VAL A 42 -25.80 10.39 -18.84
CA VAL A 42 -25.12 10.83 -17.61
C VAL A 42 -24.68 9.64 -16.75
N ALA A 43 -25.51 8.59 -16.64
CA ALA A 43 -25.12 7.38 -15.93
C ALA A 43 -23.88 6.73 -16.57
N PHE A 44 -23.80 6.68 -17.90
CA PHE A 44 -22.64 6.13 -18.59
C PHE A 44 -21.37 6.95 -18.38
N THR A 45 -21.44 8.28 -18.42
CA THR A 45 -20.25 9.12 -18.19
C THR A 45 -19.77 9.04 -16.75
N LEU A 46 -20.69 9.06 -15.77
CA LEU A 46 -20.35 8.86 -14.36
C LEU A 46 -19.76 7.47 -14.10
N ALA A 47 -20.30 6.43 -14.72
CA ALA A 47 -19.75 5.08 -14.62
C ALA A 47 -18.34 5.00 -15.23
N ALA A 48 -18.13 5.58 -16.40
CA ALA A 48 -16.82 5.64 -17.04
C ALA A 48 -15.80 6.41 -16.17
N LEU A 49 -16.23 7.53 -15.57
CA LEU A 49 -15.40 8.33 -14.68
C LEU A 49 -15.05 7.55 -13.40
N ALA A 50 -16.01 6.82 -12.82
CA ALA A 50 -15.76 5.95 -11.67
C ALA A 50 -14.74 4.85 -11.99
N VAL A 51 -14.86 4.19 -13.15
CA VAL A 51 -13.88 3.20 -13.62
C VAL A 51 -12.51 3.84 -13.82
N ALA A 52 -12.46 5.03 -14.43
CA ALA A 52 -11.20 5.76 -14.61
C ALA A 52 -10.56 6.17 -13.27
N ALA A 53 -11.35 6.56 -12.27
CA ALA A 53 -10.86 6.89 -10.94
C ALA A 53 -10.24 5.69 -10.20
N LEU A 54 -10.67 4.47 -10.53
CA LEU A 54 -10.07 3.23 -10.02
C LEU A 54 -8.80 2.80 -10.77
N ALA A 55 -8.44 3.46 -11.89
CA ALA A 55 -7.26 3.09 -12.66
C ALA A 55 -5.95 3.05 -11.84
N PRO A 56 -5.58 4.06 -11.03
CA PRO A 56 -4.31 4.03 -10.30
C PRO A 56 -4.24 2.87 -9.30
N THR A 57 -5.32 2.57 -8.57
CA THR A 57 -5.32 1.46 -7.60
C THR A 57 -5.18 0.10 -8.26
N VAL A 58 -5.78 -0.08 -9.44
CA VAL A 58 -5.60 -1.31 -10.24
C VAL A 58 -4.17 -1.41 -10.75
N VAL A 59 -3.57 -0.32 -11.20
CA VAL A 59 -2.17 -0.30 -11.66
C VAL A 59 -1.22 -0.63 -10.51
N ASP A 60 -1.39 0.01 -9.35
CA ASP A 60 -0.53 -0.21 -8.18
C ASP A 60 -0.62 -1.66 -7.67
N THR A 61 -1.83 -2.21 -7.58
CA THR A 61 -2.02 -3.60 -7.16
C THR A 61 -1.40 -4.61 -8.13
N VAL A 62 -1.50 -4.38 -9.44
CA VAL A 62 -0.83 -5.21 -10.45
C VAL A 62 0.69 -5.02 -10.38
N ALA A 63 1.16 -3.79 -10.24
CA ALA A 63 2.58 -3.49 -10.11
C ALA A 63 3.20 -4.15 -8.88
N ASP A 64 2.54 -4.07 -7.72
CA ASP A 64 2.93 -4.76 -6.49
C ASP A 64 2.84 -6.28 -6.62
N LYS A 65 1.86 -6.79 -7.36
CA LYS A 65 1.77 -8.24 -7.60
C LYS A 65 2.95 -8.75 -8.42
N VAL A 66 3.40 -8.00 -9.43
CA VAL A 66 4.46 -8.41 -10.37
C VAL A 66 5.86 -8.07 -9.84
N ASN A 67 6.03 -6.91 -9.21
CA ASN A 67 7.31 -6.37 -8.76
C ASN A 67 7.49 -6.40 -7.24
N GLY A 68 6.45 -6.70 -6.47
CA GLY A 68 6.50 -6.71 -5.02
C GLY A 68 7.41 -7.81 -4.45
N PRO A 69 7.68 -7.77 -3.13
CA PRO A 69 8.68 -8.61 -2.46
C PRO A 69 8.40 -10.12 -2.56
N ASN A 70 7.14 -10.52 -2.74
CA ASN A 70 6.73 -11.91 -2.97
C ASN A 70 6.97 -12.41 -4.41
N SER A 71 7.35 -11.53 -5.35
CA SER A 71 7.75 -11.92 -6.71
C SER A 71 9.21 -12.40 -6.74
N ARG A 72 9.57 -13.29 -7.68
CA ARG A 72 10.98 -13.77 -7.85
C ARG A 72 11.97 -12.62 -8.08
N ARG A 73 11.51 -11.50 -8.66
CA ARG A 73 12.34 -10.31 -8.92
C ARG A 73 12.45 -9.42 -7.67
N GLY A 74 11.34 -9.19 -6.97
CA GLY A 74 11.28 -8.42 -5.73
C GLY A 74 12.03 -9.09 -4.58
N SER A 75 11.86 -10.40 -4.38
CA SER A 75 12.57 -11.18 -3.36
C SER A 75 14.09 -11.09 -3.54
N ARG A 76 14.60 -11.18 -4.77
CA ARG A 76 16.02 -10.99 -5.08
C ARG A 76 16.52 -9.57 -4.80
N ARG A 77 15.67 -8.55 -4.90
CA ARG A 77 16.02 -7.15 -4.60
C ARG A 77 15.99 -6.89 -3.10
N THR A 78 14.99 -7.40 -2.38
CA THR A 78 14.93 -7.36 -0.91
C THR A 78 16.12 -8.08 -0.28
N LEU A 79 16.45 -9.29 -0.73
CA LEU A 79 17.61 -10.03 -0.21
C LEU A 79 18.95 -9.36 -0.51
N ARG A 80 19.06 -8.68 -1.67
CA ARG A 80 20.24 -7.85 -1.97
C ARG A 80 20.33 -6.64 -1.05
N ASN A 81 19.21 -5.94 -0.83
CA ASN A 81 19.20 -4.78 0.06
C ASN A 81 19.49 -5.16 1.52
N ILE A 82 19.08 -6.35 1.97
CA ILE A 82 19.47 -6.87 3.30
C ILE A 82 20.95 -7.24 3.34
N ARG A 83 21.49 -7.80 2.25
CA ARG A 83 22.91 -8.15 2.15
C ARG A 83 23.80 -6.90 2.14
N ASP A 84 23.43 -5.91 1.35
CA ASP A 84 24.18 -4.66 1.19
C ASP A 84 23.95 -3.70 2.39
N ALA A 85 22.87 -3.88 3.17
CA ALA A 85 22.65 -3.18 4.43
C ALA A 85 23.26 -3.90 5.64
N GLY A 86 23.75 -5.14 5.47
CA GLY A 86 24.63 -5.78 6.41
C GLY A 86 26.00 -5.09 6.34
N ILE A 87 26.57 -4.80 7.51
CA ILE A 87 27.89 -4.18 7.66
C ILE A 87 28.91 -4.93 6.78
N ASP A 88 29.64 -4.18 5.94
CA ASP A 88 30.64 -4.73 5.03
C ASP A 88 31.68 -5.52 5.83
N ALA A 89 32.14 -6.66 5.30
CA ALA A 89 33.12 -7.49 5.99
C ALA A 89 34.43 -6.73 6.27
N ASP A 90 34.71 -5.68 5.49
CA ASP A 90 35.87 -4.80 5.66
C ASP A 90 35.76 -3.88 6.91
N ASP A 91 34.56 -3.55 7.40
CA ASP A 91 34.37 -2.77 8.65
C ASP A 91 34.78 -3.56 9.91
N PHE A 92 34.96 -4.88 9.79
CA PHE A 92 35.50 -5.73 10.86
C PHE A 92 37.01 -5.92 10.79
N ALA A 93 37.66 -5.58 9.66
CA ALA A 93 39.10 -5.74 9.50
C ALA A 93 39.88 -4.85 10.48
N ASP A 94 39.40 -3.61 10.70
CA ASP A 94 39.98 -2.68 11.68
C ASP A 94 39.87 -3.20 13.14
N LEU A 95 38.84 -4.00 13.44
CA LEU A 95 38.66 -4.62 14.76
C LEU A 95 39.50 -5.90 14.93
N GLU A 96 39.81 -6.59 13.84
CA GLU A 96 40.62 -7.82 13.84
C GLU A 96 42.11 -7.50 14.08
N ASP A 97 42.59 -6.38 13.55
CA ASP A 97 43.93 -5.86 13.80
C ASP A 97 44.10 -5.38 15.27
N GLU A 98 43.11 -4.66 15.84
CA GLU A 98 43.16 -4.17 17.22
C GLU A 98 43.04 -5.30 18.27
N VAL A 99 42.28 -6.36 17.97
CA VAL A 99 42.15 -7.55 18.83
C VAL A 99 43.39 -8.46 18.73
N GLY A 100 44.04 -8.51 17.57
CA GLY A 100 45.32 -9.21 17.38
C GLY A 100 46.46 -8.60 18.19
N GLU A 101 46.49 -7.27 18.29
CA GLU A 101 47.57 -6.54 18.97
C GLU A 101 47.47 -6.60 20.51
N HIS A 102 46.25 -6.74 21.06
CA HIS A 102 46.03 -6.92 22.49
C HIS A 102 46.14 -8.37 23.00
N MET A 103 46.29 -9.37 22.11
CA MET A 103 46.45 -10.79 22.47
C MET A 103 47.91 -11.28 22.44
N PHE A 104 48.89 -10.45 22.05
CA PHE A 104 50.31 -10.76 22.26
C PHE A 104 50.75 -10.31 23.66
N VAL A 105 50.38 -11.09 24.68
CA VAL A 105 51.11 -11.11 25.96
C VAL A 105 52.07 -12.30 25.89
N GLY A 106 53.30 -12.01 25.45
CA GLY A 106 54.46 -12.90 25.47
C GLY A 106 55.69 -12.13 25.90
#